data_AF-A0A5B0WJ05-F1
#
_entry.id   AF-A0A5B0WJ05-F1
#
_cell.length_a   1.000
_cell.length_b   1.000
_cell.length_c   1.000
_cell.angle_alpha   90.00
_cell.angle_beta   90.00
_cell.angle_gamma   90.00
#
_symmetry.space_group_name_H-M   'P 1'
#
loop_
_entity.id
_entity.type
_entity.pdbx_description
1 polymer ?
#
loop_
_entity_poly.entity_id
_entity_poly.type
_entity_poly.pdbx_seq_one_letter_code
_entity_poly.pdbx_strand_id
1 'polypeptide(L)'
;MLLILVGCNNEVTGDEKIAEQYVMAQGYKDITYKGEVYSYTLEKSELFESTESIPFQQAWGVQKVEPEKYFGKVIKIYGYTVQNHPLEKIYKSKINVYIMLSKSEVIGGYSFPDNDSDGGCYSLDGKTLEEVTGLSYKEWSDNWKKIWKVITLTGHDSSITA
;
A
#
# COMPACT_ATOMS: atom_id res chain seq x y z
N MET A 1 15.83 48.86 -7.73
CA MET A 1 15.67 47.57 -8.44
C MET A 1 15.80 46.48 -7.39
N LEU A 2 14.68 45.92 -6.96
CA LEU A 2 14.62 44.92 -5.89
C LEU A 2 14.57 43.54 -6.56
N LEU A 3 15.65 42.76 -6.47
CA LEU A 3 15.65 41.35 -6.88
C LEU A 3 14.88 40.56 -5.82
N ILE A 4 13.67 40.13 -6.15
CA ILE A 4 12.91 39.17 -5.35
C ILE A 4 13.36 37.78 -5.81
N LEU A 5 14.25 37.15 -5.04
CA LEU A 5 14.53 35.72 -5.14
C LEU A 5 13.29 34.97 -4.62
N VAL A 6 12.37 34.63 -5.52
CA VAL A 6 11.33 33.65 -5.22
C VAL A 6 12.00 32.28 -5.31
N GLY A 7 12.52 31.81 -4.17
CA GLY A 7 12.82 30.40 -4.01
C GLY A 7 11.51 29.64 -4.01
N CYS A 8 11.33 28.71 -4.97
CA CYS A 8 10.30 27.69 -4.86
C CYS A 8 10.59 26.84 -3.62
N ASN A 9 10.00 27.19 -2.48
CA ASN A 9 9.76 26.22 -1.43
C ASN A 9 8.64 25.33 -1.95
N ASN A 10 8.97 24.10 -2.35
CA ASN A 10 7.97 23.06 -2.51
C ASN A 10 7.43 22.75 -1.11
N GLU A 11 6.39 23.48 -0.70
CA GLU A 11 5.65 23.15 0.52
C GLU A 11 5.05 21.75 0.34
N VAL A 12 5.43 20.84 1.24
CA VAL A 12 4.80 19.55 1.43
C VAL A 12 3.32 19.78 1.74
N THR A 13 2.42 19.50 0.81
CA THR A 13 0.98 19.79 0.96
C THR A 13 0.12 18.53 0.96
N GLY A 14 -0.94 18.57 1.77
CA GLY A 14 -2.02 17.58 1.80
C GLY A 14 -1.57 16.17 2.24
N ASP A 15 -1.64 15.24 1.30
CA ASP A 15 -1.47 13.79 1.51
C ASP A 15 -0.06 13.41 1.95
N GLU A 16 0.97 14.07 1.44
CA GLU A 16 2.37 13.80 1.80
C GLU A 16 2.62 14.06 3.29
N LYS A 17 2.08 15.17 3.82
CA LYS A 17 2.20 15.50 5.24
C LYS A 17 1.47 14.50 6.12
N ILE A 18 0.31 14.01 5.67
CA ILE A 18 -0.47 12.99 6.38
C ILE A 18 0.32 11.67 6.44
N ALA A 19 0.92 11.27 5.32
CA ALA A 19 1.79 10.09 5.26
C ALA A 19 3.01 10.25 6.17
N GLU A 20 3.69 11.39 6.14
CA GLU A 20 4.87 11.68 6.97
C GLU A 20 4.53 11.60 8.46
N GLN A 21 3.46 12.27 8.89
CA GLN A 21 2.99 12.24 10.28
C GLN A 21 2.67 10.82 10.74
N TYR A 22 2.04 10.02 9.86
CA TYR A 22 1.73 8.63 10.15
C TYR A 22 3.00 7.79 10.35
N VAL A 23 4.01 7.94 9.48
CA VAL A 23 5.30 7.23 9.59
C VAL A 23 6.03 7.62 10.87
N MET A 24 6.09 8.90 11.21
CA MET A 24 6.72 9.39 12.45
C MET A 24 6.03 8.81 13.70
N ALA A 25 4.70 8.64 13.66
CA ALA A 25 3.93 8.09 14.77
C ALA A 25 4.15 6.58 14.99
N GLN A 26 4.68 5.83 14.00
CA GLN A 26 4.97 4.40 14.15
C GLN A 26 6.20 4.10 15.03
N GLY A 27 6.98 5.13 15.42
CA GLY A 27 8.19 4.93 16.22
C GLY A 27 9.42 4.48 15.42
N TYR A 28 9.36 4.61 14.09
CA TYR A 28 10.52 4.44 13.22
C TYR A 28 11.57 5.55 13.42
N LYS A 29 12.79 5.32 12.94
CA LYS A 29 13.94 6.24 13.04
C LYS A 29 14.58 6.45 11.67
N ASP A 30 15.46 7.45 11.56
CA ASP A 30 16.25 7.76 10.35
C ASP A 30 15.43 7.68 9.06
N ILE A 31 14.29 8.39 9.07
CA ILE A 31 13.28 8.35 8.01
C ILE A 31 13.77 9.17 6.81
N THR A 32 13.86 8.54 5.65
CA THR A 32 14.15 9.17 4.35
C THR A 32 12.93 9.08 3.45
N TYR A 33 12.37 10.22 3.06
CA TYR A 33 11.24 10.29 2.13
C TYR A 33 11.65 9.98 0.69
N LYS A 34 10.82 9.20 -0.03
CA LYS A 34 11.04 8.78 -1.43
C LYS A 34 10.07 9.41 -2.43
N GLY A 35 9.15 10.27 -1.99
CA GLY A 35 8.11 10.82 -2.87
C GLY A 35 6.79 10.02 -2.82
N GLU A 36 5.80 10.54 -3.56
CA GLU A 36 4.72 9.72 -4.11
C GLU A 36 5.33 8.77 -5.13
N VAL A 37 5.40 7.48 -4.80
CA VAL A 37 6.07 6.48 -5.64
C VAL A 37 5.12 5.85 -6.65
N TYR A 38 3.82 5.89 -6.40
CA TYR A 38 2.80 5.36 -7.30
C TYR A 38 1.40 5.90 -6.95
N SER A 39 0.53 5.98 -7.95
CA SER A 39 -0.89 6.31 -7.77
C SER A 39 -1.72 5.58 -8.82
N TYR A 40 -2.86 5.02 -8.42
CA TYR A 40 -3.76 4.27 -9.29
C TYR A 40 -5.21 4.34 -8.79
N THR A 41 -6.17 4.12 -9.68
CA THR A 41 -7.56 3.86 -9.28
C THR A 41 -7.68 2.37 -8.98
N LEU A 42 -8.17 2.01 -7.80
CA LEU A 42 -8.38 0.60 -7.49
C LEU A 42 -9.61 0.09 -8.25
N GLU A 43 -9.40 -0.71 -9.28
CA GLU A 43 -10.46 -1.51 -9.90
C GLU A 43 -10.31 -2.99 -9.51
N LYS A 44 -11.30 -3.81 -9.89
CA LYS A 44 -11.26 -5.25 -9.61
C LYS A 44 -10.12 -5.95 -10.35
N SER A 45 -9.78 -5.45 -11.55
CA SER A 45 -8.73 -5.97 -12.42
C SER A 45 -7.37 -6.02 -11.74
N GLU A 46 -7.05 -5.01 -10.94
CA GLU A 46 -5.81 -4.86 -10.20
C GLU A 46 -5.64 -5.96 -9.15
N LEU A 47 -6.74 -6.58 -8.68
CA LEU A 47 -6.69 -7.57 -7.61
C LEU A 47 -6.82 -9.02 -8.07
N PHE A 48 -7.18 -9.30 -9.33
CA PHE A 48 -7.52 -10.68 -9.71
C PHE A 48 -7.34 -11.08 -11.18
N GLU A 49 -7.22 -10.14 -12.12
CA GLU A 49 -7.37 -10.50 -13.54
C GLU A 49 -6.10 -11.03 -14.23
N SER A 50 -4.90 -10.72 -13.74
CA SER A 50 -3.66 -11.15 -14.39
C SER A 50 -2.49 -11.36 -13.43
N THR A 51 -1.34 -11.79 -13.96
CA THR A 51 -0.07 -11.82 -13.22
C THR A 51 0.40 -10.43 -12.79
N GLU A 52 -0.03 -9.37 -13.49
CA GLU A 52 0.26 -7.99 -13.13
C GLU A 52 -0.50 -7.55 -11.87
N SER A 53 -1.55 -8.30 -11.49
CA SER A 53 -2.29 -8.09 -10.24
C SER A 53 -1.51 -8.55 -9.00
N ILE A 54 -0.47 -9.40 -9.16
CA ILE A 54 0.23 -10.03 -8.02
C ILE A 54 0.79 -9.01 -7.01
N PRO A 55 1.48 -7.93 -7.42
CA PRO A 55 1.98 -6.92 -6.47
C PRO A 55 0.85 -6.27 -5.67
N PHE A 56 -0.29 -5.99 -6.30
CA PHE A 56 -1.45 -5.42 -5.61
C PHE A 56 -2.09 -6.43 -4.67
N GLN A 57 -2.22 -7.70 -5.08
CA GLN A 57 -2.71 -8.78 -4.22
C GLN A 57 -1.86 -8.90 -2.95
N GLN A 58 -0.54 -8.86 -3.08
CA GLN A 58 0.37 -8.94 -1.94
C GLN A 58 0.28 -7.70 -1.05
N ALA A 59 0.22 -6.50 -1.63
CA ALA A 59 0.08 -5.26 -0.89
C ALA A 59 -1.26 -5.19 -0.12
N TRP A 60 -2.37 -5.55 -0.78
CA TRP A 60 -3.71 -5.55 -0.17
C TRP A 60 -3.93 -6.71 0.80
N GLY A 61 -3.26 -7.84 0.60
CA GLY A 61 -3.38 -9.03 1.46
C GLY A 61 -2.90 -8.83 2.89
N VAL A 62 -2.05 -7.82 3.15
CA VAL A 62 -1.55 -7.48 4.50
C VAL A 62 -2.29 -6.31 5.14
N GLN A 63 -3.37 -5.81 4.51
CA GLN A 63 -4.18 -4.72 5.06
C GLN A 63 -5.30 -5.25 5.95
N LYS A 64 -5.67 -4.45 6.97
CA LYS A 64 -6.83 -4.73 7.83
C LYS A 64 -8.15 -4.29 7.22
N VAL A 65 -8.10 -3.43 6.21
CA VAL A 65 -9.28 -2.89 5.53
C VAL A 65 -9.61 -3.73 4.30
N GLU A 66 -10.91 -3.83 4.00
CA GLU A 66 -11.44 -4.53 2.83
C GLU A 66 -11.22 -3.69 1.56
N PRO A 67 -10.60 -4.24 0.49
CA PRO A 67 -10.37 -3.52 -0.77
C PRO A 67 -11.66 -3.01 -1.44
N GLU A 68 -12.78 -3.71 -1.26
CA GLU A 68 -14.07 -3.39 -1.86
C GLU A 68 -14.56 -1.98 -1.49
N LYS A 69 -14.19 -1.50 -0.30
CA LYS A 69 -14.53 -0.15 0.17
C LYS A 69 -13.84 0.95 -0.64
N TYR A 70 -12.85 0.60 -1.46
CA TYR A 70 -12.03 1.54 -2.19
C TYR A 70 -12.10 1.39 -3.70
N PHE A 71 -12.97 0.52 -4.23
CA PHE A 71 -13.17 0.43 -5.67
C PHE A 71 -13.62 1.77 -6.30
N GLY A 72 -13.05 2.07 -7.46
CA GLY A 72 -13.24 3.34 -8.17
C GLY A 72 -12.62 4.55 -7.46
N LYS A 73 -11.89 4.36 -6.35
CA LYS A 73 -11.18 5.43 -5.65
C LYS A 73 -9.70 5.42 -6.01
N VAL A 74 -9.11 6.60 -6.00
CA VAL A 74 -7.66 6.76 -6.14
C VAL A 74 -6.97 6.32 -4.85
N ILE A 75 -5.94 5.51 -5.03
CA ILE A 75 -4.98 5.08 -4.03
C ILE A 75 -3.65 5.72 -4.36
N LYS A 76 -3.12 6.53 -3.43
CA LYS A 76 -1.76 7.10 -3.53
C LYS A 76 -0.83 6.35 -2.60
N ILE A 77 0.40 6.13 -3.05
CA ILE A 77 1.43 5.43 -2.29
C ILE A 77 2.62 6.36 -2.09
N TYR A 78 2.96 6.61 -0.82
CA TYR A 78 4.12 7.39 -0.42
C TYR A 78 5.20 6.48 0.16
N GLY A 79 6.41 6.57 -0.38
CA GLY A 79 7.52 5.70 -0.01
C GLY A 79 8.45 6.35 1.01
N TYR A 80 8.97 5.55 1.95
CA TYR A 80 9.99 5.96 2.90
C TYR A 80 11.00 4.82 3.09
N THR A 81 12.25 5.16 3.37
CA THR A 81 13.23 4.22 3.94
C THR A 81 13.40 4.55 5.42
N VAL A 82 13.33 3.56 6.30
CA VAL A 82 13.32 3.75 7.75
C VAL A 82 14.29 2.80 8.46
N GLN A 83 14.58 3.16 9.71
CA GLN A 83 15.23 2.33 10.72
C GLN A 83 14.28 2.03 11.90
N ASN A 84 14.67 1.09 12.78
CA ASN A 84 13.88 0.62 13.92
C ASN A 84 12.57 -0.11 13.53
N HIS A 85 12.52 -0.69 12.34
CA HIS A 85 11.43 -1.55 11.90
C HIS A 85 11.63 -3.01 12.36
N PRO A 86 10.56 -3.77 12.70
CA PRO A 86 10.69 -5.15 13.20
C PRO A 86 11.52 -6.09 12.30
N LEU A 87 11.39 -5.94 10.97
CA LEU A 87 12.10 -6.74 9.97
C LEU A 87 13.63 -6.58 9.98
N GLU A 88 14.16 -5.49 10.55
CA GLU A 88 15.61 -5.26 10.60
C GLU A 88 16.34 -6.35 11.38
N LYS A 89 15.67 -6.95 12.36
CA LYS A 89 16.21 -8.05 13.15
C LYS A 89 16.47 -9.31 12.32
N ILE A 90 15.66 -9.49 11.27
CA ILE A 90 15.71 -10.65 10.37
C ILE A 90 16.68 -10.36 9.22
N TYR A 91 16.49 -9.22 8.55
CA TYR A 91 17.16 -8.89 7.29
C TYR A 91 18.46 -8.12 7.45
N LYS A 92 18.71 -7.52 8.62
CA LYS A 92 19.90 -6.72 8.93
C LYS A 92 20.16 -5.60 7.91
N SER A 93 19.08 -5.02 7.38
CA SER A 93 19.07 -3.95 6.39
C SER A 93 18.05 -2.88 6.77
N LYS A 94 18.12 -1.70 6.15
CA LYS A 94 17.05 -0.69 6.27
C LYS A 94 15.78 -1.23 5.63
N ILE A 95 14.62 -0.72 6.05
CA ILE A 95 13.33 -1.17 5.54
C ILE A 95 12.68 -0.05 4.73
N ASN A 96 12.19 -0.39 3.54
CA ASN A 96 11.29 0.46 2.78
C ASN A 96 9.86 0.26 3.30
N VAL A 97 9.16 1.35 3.60
CA VAL A 97 7.73 1.33 3.95
C VAL A 97 6.96 2.17 2.93
N TYR A 98 5.75 1.73 2.63
CA TYR A 98 4.88 2.32 1.62
C TYR A 98 3.51 2.58 2.25
N ILE A 99 3.15 3.85 2.36
CA ILE A 99 1.91 4.28 3.01
C ILE A 99 0.83 4.48 1.96
N MET A 100 -0.29 3.79 2.14
CA MET A 100 -1.43 3.85 1.23
C MET A 100 -2.43 4.88 1.75
N LEU A 101 -2.78 5.85 0.90
CA LEU A 101 -3.79 6.85 1.19
C LEU A 101 -4.92 6.79 0.17
N SER A 102 -6.15 7.04 0.64
CA SER A 102 -7.29 7.34 -0.22
C SER A 102 -8.10 8.47 0.39
N LYS A 103 -8.47 9.48 -0.42
CA LYS A 103 -9.19 10.69 0.04
C LYS A 103 -8.55 11.36 1.28
N SER A 104 -7.22 11.48 1.29
CA SER A 104 -6.46 12.08 2.40
C SER A 104 -6.60 11.34 3.73
N GLU A 105 -6.92 10.05 3.71
CA GLU A 105 -6.91 9.19 4.89
C GLU A 105 -5.91 8.05 4.68
N VAL A 106 -5.15 7.71 5.73
CA VAL A 106 -4.27 6.54 5.71
C VAL A 106 -5.16 5.29 5.82
N ILE A 107 -5.11 4.46 4.79
CA ILE A 107 -5.90 3.22 4.71
C ILE A 107 -5.08 1.99 5.05
N GLY A 108 -3.76 2.14 5.12
CA GLY A 108 -2.83 1.07 5.43
C GLY A 108 -1.45 1.30 4.87
N GLY A 109 -0.70 0.23 4.68
CA GLY A 109 0.63 0.25 4.09
C GLY A 109 1.34 -1.08 4.21
N TYR A 110 2.49 -1.17 3.57
CA TYR A 110 3.29 -2.39 3.52
C TYR A 110 4.78 -2.06 3.58
N SER A 111 5.60 -3.08 3.83
CA SER A 111 7.04 -2.94 4.00
C SER A 111 7.83 -4.02 3.26
N PHE A 112 9.07 -3.67 2.92
CA PHE A 112 10.03 -4.52 2.23
C PHE A 112 11.46 -4.22 2.73
N PRO A 113 12.31 -5.25 2.93
CA PRO A 113 13.73 -5.02 3.16
C PRO A 113 14.38 -4.31 1.96
N ASP A 114 15.25 -3.33 2.20
CA ASP A 114 15.89 -2.56 1.12
C ASP A 114 16.90 -3.38 0.28
N ASN A 115 17.35 -4.50 0.83
CA ASN A 115 18.26 -5.45 0.18
C ASN A 115 17.57 -6.68 -0.41
N ASP A 116 16.23 -6.76 -0.34
CA ASP A 116 15.48 -7.92 -0.79
C ASP A 116 14.39 -7.50 -1.78
N SER A 117 14.53 -7.97 -3.02
CA SER A 117 13.52 -7.84 -4.07
C SER A 117 12.67 -9.09 -4.25
N ASP A 118 13.03 -10.20 -3.58
CA ASP A 118 12.55 -11.54 -3.90
C ASP A 118 11.68 -12.05 -2.75
N GLY A 119 10.43 -11.61 -2.70
CA GLY A 119 9.50 -12.02 -1.65
C GLY A 119 8.15 -11.30 -1.69
N GLY A 120 7.25 -11.71 -0.78
CA GLY A 120 5.97 -11.03 -0.58
C GLY A 120 6.10 -9.77 0.29
N CYS A 121 5.10 -8.90 0.23
CA CYS A 121 4.98 -7.76 1.14
C CYS A 121 4.84 -8.21 2.60
N TYR A 122 5.37 -7.39 3.51
CA TYR A 122 5.03 -7.44 4.93
C TYR A 122 4.08 -6.30 5.28
N SER A 123 3.33 -6.44 6.37
CA SER A 123 2.64 -5.29 6.97
C SER A 123 3.64 -4.24 7.50
N LEU A 124 3.14 -3.08 7.92
CA LEU A 124 3.95 -2.04 8.56
C LEU A 124 4.50 -2.44 9.94
N ASP A 125 3.88 -3.40 10.62
CA ASP A 125 4.42 -4.00 11.85
C ASP A 125 5.29 -5.23 11.56
N GLY A 126 5.67 -5.45 10.30
CA GLY A 126 6.61 -6.50 9.88
C GLY A 126 6.04 -7.91 9.91
N LYS A 127 4.71 -8.06 9.84
CA LYS A 127 4.04 -9.36 9.81
C LYS A 127 3.88 -9.88 8.39
N THR A 128 3.95 -11.20 8.25
CA THR A 128 3.58 -11.85 7.00
C THR A 128 2.07 -11.85 6.80
N LEU A 129 1.63 -12.17 5.59
CA LEU A 129 0.23 -12.39 5.26
C LEU A 129 -0.42 -13.44 6.16
N GLU A 130 0.30 -14.52 6.48
CA GLU A 130 -0.16 -15.58 7.37
C GLU A 130 -0.36 -15.06 8.80
N GLU A 131 0.56 -14.24 9.30
CA GLU A 131 0.45 -13.65 10.63
C GLU A 131 -0.67 -12.60 10.73
N VAL A 132 -0.98 -11.91 9.63
CA VAL A 132 -2.09 -10.95 9.55
C VAL A 132 -3.44 -11.66 9.47
N THR A 133 -3.55 -12.72 8.66
CA THR A 133 -4.84 -13.35 8.30
C THR A 133 -5.13 -14.63 9.07
N GLY A 134 -4.12 -15.29 9.63
CA GLY A 134 -4.22 -16.63 10.22
C GLY A 134 -4.37 -17.75 9.19
N LEU A 135 -4.29 -17.45 7.89
CA LEU A 135 -4.41 -18.41 6.78
C LEU A 135 -3.03 -18.70 6.20
N SER A 136 -2.78 -19.90 5.71
CA SER A 136 -1.63 -20.13 4.83
C SER A 136 -1.76 -19.33 3.53
N TYR A 137 -0.65 -18.99 2.87
CA TYR A 137 -0.69 -18.34 1.56
C TYR A 137 -1.62 -19.04 0.56
N LYS A 138 -1.63 -20.39 0.55
CA LYS A 138 -2.51 -21.15 -0.35
C LYS A 138 -3.98 -20.94 -0.01
N GLU A 139 -4.35 -21.05 1.26
CA GLU A 139 -5.74 -20.84 1.71
C GLU A 139 -6.19 -19.42 1.44
N TRP A 140 -5.34 -18.43 1.73
CA TRP A 140 -5.62 -17.05 1.41
C TRP A 140 -5.78 -16.83 -0.09
N SER A 141 -4.89 -17.36 -0.92
CA SER A 141 -4.96 -17.20 -2.37
C SER A 141 -6.22 -17.86 -2.95
N ASP A 142 -6.57 -19.05 -2.47
CA ASP A 142 -7.80 -19.74 -2.90
C ASP A 142 -9.05 -18.95 -2.49
N ASN A 143 -9.07 -18.40 -1.27
CA ASN A 143 -10.16 -17.55 -0.78
C ASN A 143 -10.25 -16.24 -1.56
N TRP A 144 -9.11 -15.57 -1.80
CA TRP A 144 -9.01 -14.35 -2.58
C TRP A 144 -9.60 -14.56 -3.96
N LYS A 145 -9.18 -15.61 -4.67
CA LYS A 145 -9.70 -15.97 -5.99
C LYS A 145 -11.20 -16.24 -5.98
N LYS A 146 -11.70 -16.89 -4.92
CA LYS A 146 -13.13 -17.16 -4.76
C LYS A 146 -13.95 -15.87 -4.57
N ILE A 147 -13.49 -14.95 -3.71
CA ILE A 147 -14.14 -13.66 -3.45
C ILE A 147 -14.30 -12.89 -4.77
N TRP A 148 -13.22 -12.75 -5.54
CA TRP A 148 -13.26 -11.98 -6.77
C TRP A 148 -14.00 -12.67 -7.92
N LYS A 149 -14.01 -14.01 -7.95
CA LYS A 149 -14.88 -14.75 -8.86
C LYS A 149 -16.37 -14.53 -8.53
N VAL A 150 -16.76 -14.46 -7.26
CA VAL A 150 -18.16 -14.19 -6.88
C VAL A 150 -18.53 -12.74 -7.19
N ILE A 151 -17.66 -11.79 -6.85
CA ILE A 151 -17.88 -10.34 -7.04
C ILE A 151 -17.90 -9.94 -8.53
N THR A 152 -17.22 -10.67 -9.41
CA THR A 152 -17.33 -10.46 -10.88
C THR A 152 -18.68 -10.97 -11.41
N LEU A 153 -19.19 -12.09 -10.89
CA LEU A 153 -20.49 -12.65 -11.29
C LEU A 153 -21.67 -11.81 -10.79
N THR A 154 -21.59 -11.22 -9.60
CA THR A 154 -22.67 -10.37 -9.05
C THR A 154 -22.61 -8.91 -9.50
N GLY A 155 -21.52 -8.50 -10.17
CA GLY A 155 -21.34 -7.14 -10.68
C GLY A 155 -21.78 -6.94 -12.14
N HIS A 156 -22.16 -7.99 -12.85
CA HIS A 156 -22.58 -7.96 -14.27
C HIS A 156 -24.11 -7.94 -14.42
N ASP A 157 -24.82 -7.15 -13.61
CA ASP A 157 -26.30 -7.07 -13.71
C ASP A 157 -26.85 -5.66 -13.44
N SER A 158 -26.30 -4.67 -14.14
CA SER A 158 -26.88 -3.31 -14.14
C SER A 158 -26.88 -2.63 -15.52
N SER A 159 -26.98 -3.41 -16.60
CA SER A 159 -27.20 -2.84 -17.94
C SER A 159 -27.90 -3.76 -18.95
N ILE A 160 -28.98 -4.46 -18.57
CA ILE A 160 -30.00 -4.88 -19.56
C ILE A 160 -31.38 -4.74 -18.95
N THR A 161 -31.97 -3.55 -19.08
CA THR A 161 -33.42 -3.37 -19.28
C THR A 161 -33.62 -2.05 -20.00
N ALA A 162 -33.79 -2.13 -21.33
CA ALA A 162 -34.51 -1.18 -22.14
C ALA A 162 -35.33 -1.99 -23.15
#